data_AF-A0A3D5D6Y5-F1
#
_entry.id   AF-A0A3D5D6Y5-F1
#
_cell.length_a   1.000
_cell.length_b   1.000
_cell.length_c   1.000
_cell.angle_alpha   90.00
_cell.angle_beta   90.00
_cell.angle_gamma   90.00
#
_symmetry.space_group_name_H-M   'P 1'
#
loop_
_entity.id
_entity.type
_entity.pdbx_description
1 polymer ?
#
loop_
_entity_poly.entity_id
_entity_poly.type
_entity_poly.pdbx_seq_one_letter_code
_entity_poly.pdbx_strand_id
1 'polypeptide(L)'
;MIRKDTIWLAGIALAVLLYTLVFEVDRGPAKPEIPPFLDALETAQVNAIELDELGTNVLRVARTSDGWQMEQPVEYPGRTDGPKALLVALKKIQPLSFVPEEKVESDYASYGLSPPRLVVRWESGNAG
;
A
#
# COMPACT_ATOMS: atom_id res chain seq x y z
N MET A 1 50.37 -18.44 -32.50
CA MET A 1 49.76 -18.30 -33.84
C MET A 1 48.32 -18.80 -33.74
N ILE A 2 47.35 -17.89 -33.61
CA ILE A 2 45.93 -18.27 -33.47
C ILE A 2 45.46 -18.77 -34.83
N ARG A 3 44.92 -19.99 -34.90
CA ARG A 3 44.40 -20.58 -36.14
C ARG A 3 43.03 -19.96 -36.45
N LYS A 4 42.71 -19.81 -37.75
CA LYS A 4 41.42 -19.25 -38.21
C LYS A 4 40.21 -19.94 -37.55
N ASP A 5 40.33 -21.25 -37.33
CA ASP A 5 39.29 -22.08 -36.72
C ASP A 5 38.98 -21.64 -35.28
N THR A 6 40.00 -21.20 -34.52
CA THR A 6 39.83 -20.69 -33.16
C THR A 6 39.08 -19.35 -33.15
N ILE A 7 39.33 -18.48 -34.14
CA ILE A 7 38.65 -17.18 -34.25
C ILE A 7 37.16 -17.38 -34.58
N TRP A 8 36.86 -18.35 -35.44
CA TRP A 8 35.48 -18.67 -35.81
C TRP A 8 34.68 -19.24 -34.64
N LEU A 9 35.26 -20.18 -33.89
CA LEU A 9 34.65 -20.74 -32.69
C LEU A 9 34.43 -19.68 -31.61
N ALA A 10 35.40 -18.78 -31.40
CA ALA A 10 35.27 -17.68 -30.44
C ALA A 10 34.14 -16.72 -30.82
N GLY A 11 33.95 -16.43 -32.11
CA GLY A 11 32.84 -15.61 -32.60
C GLY A 11 31.48 -16.25 -32.33
N ILE A 12 31.35 -17.56 -32.55
CA ILE A 12 30.11 -18.29 -32.25
C ILE A 12 29.85 -18.32 -30.75
N ALA A 13 30.86 -18.59 -29.93
CA ALA A 13 30.73 -18.58 -28.48
C ALA A 13 30.27 -17.21 -27.96
N LEU A 14 30.82 -16.13 -28.51
CA LEU A 14 30.38 -14.76 -28.19
C LEU A 14 28.93 -14.51 -28.61
N ALA A 15 28.53 -14.94 -29.81
CA ALA A 15 27.17 -14.79 -30.30
C ALA A 15 26.14 -15.55 -29.44
N VAL A 16 26.46 -16.78 -29.04
CA VAL A 16 25.63 -17.58 -28.12
C VAL A 16 25.56 -16.92 -26.75
N LEU A 17 26.69 -16.47 -26.19
CA LEU A 17 26.71 -15.76 -24.91
C LEU A 17 25.83 -14.50 -24.95
N LEU A 18 25.94 -13.69 -26.00
CA LEU A 18 25.11 -12.51 -26.17
C LEU A 18 23.62 -12.87 -26.32
N TYR A 19 23.30 -13.92 -27.06
CA TYR A 19 21.93 -14.39 -27.20
C TYR A 19 21.34 -14.81 -25.84
N THR A 20 22.07 -15.60 -25.05
CA THR A 20 21.61 -16.05 -23.73
C THR A 20 21.35 -14.88 -22.79
N LEU A 21 22.22 -13.85 -22.79
CA LEU A 21 22.05 -12.66 -21.95
C LEU A 21 20.88 -11.76 -22.36
N VAL A 22 20.48 -11.76 -23.63
CA VAL A 22 19.40 -10.91 -24.15
C VAL A 22 18.04 -11.60 -24.07
N PHE A 23 17.98 -12.90 -24.40
CA PHE A 23 16.73 -13.63 -24.61
C PHE A 23 16.43 -14.69 -23.55
N GLU A 24 17.46 -15.30 -22.96
CA GLU A 24 17.30 -16.48 -22.10
C GLU A 24 17.48 -16.17 -20.61
N VAL A 25 18.14 -15.05 -20.29
CA VAL A 25 17.99 -14.41 -18.98
C VAL A 25 16.55 -13.95 -18.90
N ASP A 26 15.71 -14.82 -18.32
CA ASP A 26 14.34 -14.53 -17.91
C ASP A 26 14.37 -13.26 -17.05
N ARG A 27 14.22 -12.11 -17.70
CA ARG A 27 13.81 -10.89 -17.04
C ARG A 27 12.37 -11.15 -16.67
N GLY A 28 12.17 -11.83 -15.54
CA GLY A 28 10.86 -12.11 -14.99
C GLY A 28 10.00 -10.84 -15.08
N PRO A 29 8.67 -10.99 -15.24
CA PRO A 29 7.78 -9.86 -15.44
C PRO A 29 8.14 -8.76 -14.45
N ALA A 30 8.33 -7.54 -14.94
CA ALA A 30 8.74 -6.41 -14.12
C ALA A 30 7.92 -6.44 -12.82
N LYS A 31 8.61 -6.51 -11.68
CA LYS A 31 7.96 -6.57 -10.37
C LYS A 31 6.91 -5.45 -10.36
N PRO A 32 5.62 -5.75 -10.18
CA PRO A 32 4.60 -4.72 -10.16
C PRO A 32 5.03 -3.63 -9.18
N GLU A 33 5.20 -2.42 -9.67
CA GLU A 33 5.48 -1.27 -8.81
C GLU A 33 4.23 -1.08 -7.94
N ILE A 34 4.38 -1.25 -6.63
CA ILE A 34 3.30 -1.01 -5.70
C ILE A 34 3.14 0.52 -5.66
N PRO A 35 1.98 1.06 -6.09
CA PRO A 35 1.80 2.50 -6.07
C PRO A 35 1.88 3.01 -4.63
N PRO A 36 2.24 4.28 -4.44
CA PRO A 36 2.22 4.87 -3.11
C PRO A 36 0.83 4.73 -2.47
N PHE A 37 0.82 4.30 -1.21
CA PHE A 37 -0.40 3.95 -0.49
C PHE A 37 -0.55 4.88 0.71
N LEU A 38 -1.65 5.64 0.74
CA LEU A 38 -1.95 6.65 1.78
C LEU A 38 -0.98 7.84 1.85
N ASP A 39 -0.32 8.21 0.74
CA ASP A 39 0.56 9.39 0.69
C ASP A 39 -0.13 10.70 1.12
N ALA A 40 -1.44 10.81 0.86
CA ALA A 40 -2.25 11.95 1.26
C ALA A 40 -2.53 12.03 2.78
N LEU A 41 -2.16 11.01 3.56
CA LEU A 41 -2.40 10.97 5.01
C LEU A 41 -1.38 11.80 5.76
N GLU A 42 -1.70 13.07 5.96
CA GLU A 42 -0.96 13.96 6.85
C GLU A 42 -1.45 13.85 8.29
N THR A 43 -0.84 12.94 9.05
CA THR A 43 -1.23 12.62 10.46
C THR A 43 -1.36 13.84 11.39
N ALA A 44 -0.63 14.92 11.11
CA ALA A 44 -0.70 16.16 11.89
C ALA A 44 -1.96 17.00 11.58
N GLN A 45 -2.52 16.86 10.39
CA GLN A 45 -3.72 17.57 9.93
C GLN A 45 -5.01 16.80 10.25
N VAL A 46 -4.90 15.55 10.72
CA VAL A 46 -6.07 14.74 11.08
C VAL A 46 -6.71 15.27 12.37
N ASN A 47 -7.94 15.73 12.22
CA ASN A 47 -8.80 16.28 13.26
C ASN A 47 -9.82 15.27 13.77
N ALA A 48 -10.23 14.30 12.96
CA ALA A 48 -11.11 13.24 13.44
C ALA A 48 -10.79 11.91 12.77
N ILE A 49 -11.09 10.83 13.47
CA ILE A 49 -10.98 9.45 13.00
C ILE A 49 -12.30 8.75 13.31
N GLU A 50 -12.83 8.04 12.33
CA GLU A 50 -14.02 7.21 12.47
C GLU A 50 -13.65 5.78 12.07
N LEU A 51 -14.05 4.84 12.91
CA LEU A 51 -13.95 3.41 12.68
C LEU A 51 -15.36 2.84 12.64
N ASP A 52 -15.68 2.16 11.55
CA ASP A 52 -16.97 1.51 11.35
C ASP A 52 -16.73 0.02 11.14
N GLU A 53 -17.09 -0.76 12.16
CA GLU A 53 -16.99 -2.22 12.13
C GLU A 53 -18.34 -2.82 11.70
N LEU A 54 -18.32 -3.48 10.55
CA LEU A 54 -19.46 -4.17 9.96
C LEU A 54 -20.73 -3.32 9.83
N GLY A 55 -20.63 -1.99 9.76
CA GLY A 55 -21.80 -1.09 9.65
C GLY A 55 -22.62 -0.94 10.93
N THR A 56 -22.15 -1.50 12.06
CA THR A 56 -22.94 -1.60 13.29
C THR A 56 -22.29 -0.93 14.49
N ASN A 57 -20.96 -0.89 14.53
CA ASN A 57 -20.22 -0.28 15.62
C ASN A 57 -19.39 0.88 15.07
N VAL A 58 -19.88 2.10 15.28
CA VAL A 58 -19.18 3.33 14.92
C VAL A 58 -18.46 3.88 16.14
N LEU A 59 -17.14 3.97 16.04
CA LEU A 59 -16.28 4.66 16.99
C LEU A 59 -15.76 5.93 16.33
N ARG A 60 -16.12 7.08 16.88
CA ARG A 60 -15.64 8.37 16.39
C ARG A 60 -14.83 9.07 17.46
N VAL A 61 -13.64 9.52 17.11
CA VAL A 61 -12.77 10.32 17.96
C VAL A 61 -12.38 11.61 17.24
N ALA A 62 -12.50 12.74 17.93
CA ALA A 62 -12.15 14.06 17.43
C ALA A 62 -11.04 14.67 18.28
N ARG A 63 -10.18 15.45 17.65
CA ARG A 63 -9.17 16.27 18.32
C ARG A 63 -9.84 17.56 18.81
N THR A 64 -9.60 17.90 20.07
CA THR A 64 -10.05 19.12 20.74
C THR A 64 -8.84 19.94 21.19
N SER A 65 -9.07 21.12 21.79
CA SER A 65 -8.01 21.93 22.41
C SER A 65 -7.20 21.17 23.47
N ASP A 66 -7.88 20.29 24.20
CA ASP A 66 -7.35 19.63 25.40
C ASP A 66 -6.87 18.19 25.12
N GLY A 67 -7.03 17.70 23.89
CA GLY A 67 -6.56 16.37 23.50
C GLY A 67 -7.43 15.72 22.44
N TRP A 68 -7.78 14.45 22.68
CA TRP A 68 -8.74 13.72 21.87
C TRP A 68 -9.99 13.46 22.70
N GLN A 69 -11.15 13.46 22.07
CA GLN A 69 -12.43 13.17 22.67
C GLN A 69 -13.12 12.09 21.85
N MET A 70 -13.66 11.08 22.52
CA MET A 70 -14.58 10.14 21.91
C MET A 70 -15.94 10.83 21.79
N GLU A 71 -16.50 10.88 20.59
CA GLU A 71 -17.82 11.44 20.32
C GLU A 71 -18.86 10.33 20.13
N GLN A 72 -18.43 9.17 19.63
CA GLN A 72 -19.27 7.99 19.49
C GLN A 72 -18.53 6.75 20.02
N PRO A 73 -19.24 5.79 20.65
CA PRO A 73 -20.70 5.77 20.86
C PRO A 73 -21.18 6.64 22.03
N VAL A 74 -20.27 7.07 22.91
CA VAL A 74 -20.56 7.93 24.06
C VAL A 74 -19.52 9.03 24.14
N GLU A 75 -19.95 10.24 24.51
CA GLU A 75 -19.04 11.35 24.74
C GLU A 75 -18.17 11.10 25.98
N TYR A 76 -16.86 10.95 25.76
CA TYR A 76 -15.91 10.71 26.84
C TYR A 76 -14.52 11.27 26.51
N PRO A 77 -13.78 11.83 27.48
CA PRO A 77 -12.39 12.23 27.28
C PRO A 77 -11.54 11.08 26.76
N GLY A 78 -11.02 11.22 25.54
CA GLY A 78 -10.23 10.21 24.87
C GLY A 78 -8.78 10.24 25.34
N ARG A 79 -8.17 9.08 25.51
CA ARG A 79 -6.71 9.01 25.66
C ARG A 79 -6.04 9.29 24.32
N THR A 80 -4.98 10.08 24.34
CA THR A 80 -4.29 10.54 23.12
C THR A 80 -3.41 9.46 22.47
N ASP A 81 -3.07 8.41 23.20
CA ASP A 81 -2.20 7.31 22.76
C ASP A 81 -2.85 6.46 21.66
N GLY A 82 -4.14 6.13 21.79
CA GLY A 82 -4.87 5.31 20.82
C GLY A 82 -4.90 5.91 19.40
N PRO A 83 -5.50 7.12 19.22
CA PRO A 83 -5.55 7.77 17.91
C PRO A 83 -4.16 8.01 17.32
N LYS A 84 -3.18 8.40 18.14
CA LYS A 84 -1.80 8.61 17.69
C LYS A 84 -1.15 7.30 17.21
N ALA A 85 -1.33 6.21 17.94
CA ALA A 85 -0.79 4.91 17.54
C ALA A 85 -1.40 4.42 16.22
N LEU A 86 -2.71 4.58 16.05
CA LEU A 86 -3.41 4.25 14.80
C LEU A 86 -2.87 5.04 13.61
N LEU A 87 -2.75 6.37 13.74
CA LEU A 87 -2.21 7.22 12.67
C LEU A 87 -0.76 6.86 12.30
N VAL A 88 0.07 6.52 13.30
CA VAL A 88 1.44 6.04 13.06
C VAL A 88 1.44 4.69 12.34
N ALA A 89 0.54 3.78 12.69
CA ALA A 89 0.41 2.49 12.03
C ALA A 89 -0.05 2.66 10.57
N LEU A 90 -1.06 3.50 10.32
CA LEU A 90 -1.56 3.80 8.97
C LEU A 90 -0.47 4.42 8.10
N LYS A 91 0.34 5.36 8.61
CA LYS A 91 1.44 5.95 7.84
C LYS A 91 2.55 4.96 7.47
N LYS A 92 2.66 3.84 8.20
CA LYS A 92 3.66 2.79 7.95
C LYS A 92 3.11 1.61 7.17
N ILE A 93 1.81 1.57 6.92
CA ILE A 93 1.19 0.43 6.25
C ILE A 93 1.67 0.41 4.80
N GLN A 94 2.12 -0.76 4.35
CA GLN A 94 2.48 -0.98 2.95
C GLN A 94 1.70 -2.18 2.44
N PRO A 95 1.08 -2.09 1.26
CA PRO A 95 0.42 -3.22 0.64
C PRO A 95 1.44 -4.36 0.44
N LEU A 96 1.07 -5.58 0.81
CA LEU A 96 1.88 -6.77 0.54
C LEU A 96 1.81 -7.16 -0.95
N SER A 97 0.68 -6.88 -1.58
CA SER A 97 0.40 -7.14 -2.99
C SER A 97 -0.51 -6.06 -3.55
N PHE A 98 -0.32 -5.74 -4.82
CA PHE A 98 -1.19 -4.85 -5.57
C PHE A 98 -1.80 -5.64 -6.74
N VAL A 99 -3.13 -5.59 -6.87
CA VAL A 99 -3.86 -6.17 -8.00
C VAL A 99 -4.17 -5.01 -8.96
N PRO A 100 -3.56 -4.99 -10.16
CA PRO A 100 -3.87 -3.99 -11.18
C PRO A 100 -5.35 -4.04 -11.54
N GLU A 101 -5.94 -2.88 -11.85
CA GLU A 101 -7.38 -2.73 -12.13
C GLU A 101 -7.86 -3.69 -13.22
N GLU A 102 -7.03 -4.00 -14.22
CA GLU A 102 -7.37 -4.92 -15.32
C GLU A 102 -7.50 -6.38 -14.86
N LYS A 103 -6.97 -6.71 -13.68
CA LYS A 103 -7.02 -8.04 -13.06
C LYS A 103 -7.95 -8.11 -11.86
N VAL A 104 -8.55 -6.98 -11.46
CA VAL A 104 -9.52 -6.95 -10.37
C VAL A 104 -10.76 -7.71 -10.86
N GLU A 105 -11.11 -8.79 -10.18
CA GLU A 105 -12.42 -9.41 -10.34
C GLU A 105 -13.47 -8.37 -9.96
N SER A 106 -14.55 -8.23 -10.74
CA SER A 106 -15.58 -7.21 -10.48
C SER A 106 -16.31 -7.40 -9.14
N ASP A 107 -16.07 -8.52 -8.46
CA ASP A 107 -16.65 -8.84 -7.15
C ASP A 107 -15.67 -8.58 -6.01
N TYR A 108 -15.95 -7.54 -5.23
CA TYR A 108 -15.22 -7.21 -4.01
C TYR A 108 -15.43 -8.23 -2.86
N ALA A 109 -16.44 -9.10 -2.95
CA ALA A 109 -16.72 -10.11 -1.93
C ALA A 109 -15.62 -11.19 -1.88
N SER A 110 -14.99 -11.53 -3.01
CA SER A 110 -13.87 -12.49 -3.04
C SER A 110 -12.66 -12.00 -2.24
N TYR A 111 -12.50 -10.68 -2.12
CA TYR A 111 -11.50 -10.02 -1.29
C TYR A 111 -11.97 -9.72 0.14
N GLY A 112 -13.21 -10.07 0.51
CA GLY A 112 -13.79 -9.76 1.81
C GLY A 112 -14.07 -8.26 2.02
N LEU A 113 -14.26 -7.51 0.92
CA LEU A 113 -14.54 -6.08 0.92
C LEU A 113 -16.03 -5.76 0.65
N SER A 114 -16.88 -6.78 0.53
CA SER A 114 -18.33 -6.65 0.36
C SER A 114 -19.09 -7.67 1.25
N PRO A 115 -19.51 -7.28 2.47
CA PRO A 115 -19.23 -6.00 3.12
C PRO A 115 -17.79 -5.94 3.67
N PRO A 116 -17.19 -4.74 3.80
CA PRO A 116 -15.89 -4.59 4.43
C PRO A 116 -15.98 -4.89 5.93
N ARG A 117 -14.95 -5.53 6.49
CA ARG A 117 -14.89 -5.82 7.93
C ARG A 117 -14.70 -4.57 8.79
N LEU A 118 -13.92 -3.62 8.30
CA LEU A 118 -13.61 -2.37 8.97
C LEU A 118 -13.46 -1.28 7.92
N VAL A 119 -14.17 -0.17 8.11
CA VAL A 119 -13.97 1.05 7.34
C VAL A 119 -13.31 2.08 8.26
N VAL A 120 -12.18 2.63 7.80
CA VAL A 120 -11.46 3.69 8.50
C VAL A 120 -11.65 4.97 7.71
N ARG A 121 -12.20 6.01 8.34
CA ARG A 121 -12.35 7.35 7.77
C ARG A 121 -11.60 8.35 8.63
N TRP A 122 -11.12 9.41 8.02
CA TRP A 122 -10.50 10.52 8.75
C TRP A 122 -10.90 11.84 8.12
N GLU A 123 -10.96 12.87 8.96
CA GLU A 123 -11.17 14.25 8.55
C GLU A 123 -9.88 15.03 8.76
N SER A 124 -9.37 15.63 7.69
CA SER A 124 -8.24 16.53 7.76
C SER A 124 -8.72 17.97 7.79
N GLY A 125 -8.20 18.77 8.73
CA GLY A 125 -8.41 20.22 8.71
C GLY A 125 -7.61 20.82 7.57
N ASN A 126 -8.28 21.55 6.68
CA ASN A 126 -7.61 22.31 5.64
C ASN A 126 -6.60 23.26 6.31
N ALA A 127 -5.30 23.01 6.14
CA ALA A 127 -4.32 24.08 6.33
C ALA A 127 -4.62 25.09 5.23
N GLY A 128 -5.29 26.19 5.60
CA GLY A 128 -5.52 27.32 4.71
C GLY A 128 -4.21 27.89 4.16
#